data_AF-A0A2R8CG52-F1
#
_entry.id   AF-A0A2R8CG52-F1
#
_cell.length_a   1.000
_cell.length_b   1.000
_cell.length_c   1.000
_cell.angle_alpha   90.00
_cell.angle_beta   90.00
_cell.angle_gamma   90.00
#
_symmetry.space_group_name_H-M   'P 1'
#
loop_
_entity.id
_entity.type
_entity.pdbx_description
1 polymer ?
#
loop_
_entity_poly.entity_id
_entity_poly.type
_entity_poly.pdbx_seq_one_letter_code
_entity_poly.pdbx_strand_id
1 'polypeptide(L)'
;MARKPSLSIEKLSELPAQKLAQLVLDEAERNAGFRRQVKAALAAKSGPEGIAKLIDRRLSGLERAKSFIEWDKARAFRDDLQSLTDTIEAELAPAAPDMAMDRLIRFIATHERVFERVDDSSGHVQDVYYLAIISAGKLTAQLSAHEAALLPDRIMARLGETTHGYLADLTKAIAPHLPQSTLAQWDADLDAAIAKRKLEEAKLSTDRWHYSMTSQWSEMRQSIAEARGDIDLMITLESAKKPHMQDVQGMAVRLLAAGRADEALEWVRKPGSRVKGQDDALSPQRVQIEASILEALGDKSAAQALRWQCFESRLSADILRDYLKNLPDFDDIEAETNALQYGLSHQVPELALRFYLDWPRLDLAAQVILQHHAHWDGGLWHSLPKTAETLEHEHQAAATILYRALLDDILKAARSKAYGHGAKYLAKLALLAKAADPFLPEGVMEHGSYMAELRKNHGRKSGFWGRIG
;
A
#
# COMPACT_ATOMS: atom_id res chain seq x y z
N MET A 1 2.51 41.03 3.00
CA MET A 1 1.06 40.79 2.85
C MET A 1 0.49 40.39 4.20
N ALA A 2 -0.46 41.14 4.75
CA ALA A 2 -1.09 40.79 6.02
C ALA A 2 -1.89 39.49 5.87
N ARG A 3 -1.63 38.49 6.72
CA ARG A 3 -2.39 37.23 6.76
C ARG A 3 -3.87 37.57 7.00
N LYS A 4 -4.76 37.10 6.12
CA LYS A 4 -6.21 37.17 6.35
C LYS A 4 -6.51 36.55 7.73
N PRO A 5 -7.29 37.22 8.59
CA PRO A 5 -7.67 36.62 9.86
C PRO A 5 -8.44 35.33 9.60
N SER A 6 -7.93 34.20 10.13
CA SER A 6 -8.58 32.91 10.02
C SER A 6 -9.84 32.89 10.90
N LEU A 7 -10.91 32.32 10.36
CA LEU A 7 -12.10 31.93 11.12
C LEU A 7 -11.70 30.86 12.14
N SER A 8 -12.11 31.00 13.40
CA SER A 8 -11.94 29.99 14.45
C SER A 8 -13.21 29.87 15.29
N ILE A 9 -13.37 28.73 15.97
CA ILE A 9 -14.52 28.49 16.86
C ILE A 9 -14.59 29.57 17.95
N GLU A 10 -13.45 29.96 18.51
CA GLU A 10 -13.39 31.00 19.56
C GLU A 10 -13.95 32.33 19.04
N LYS A 11 -13.48 32.81 17.89
CA LYS A 11 -13.96 34.06 17.30
C LYS A 11 -15.43 34.00 16.89
N LEU A 12 -15.89 32.83 16.43
CA LEU A 12 -17.31 32.63 16.13
C LEU A 12 -18.15 32.69 17.40
N SER A 13 -17.67 32.15 18.52
CA SER A 13 -18.38 32.16 19.81
C SER A 13 -18.53 33.55 20.44
N GLU A 14 -17.73 34.54 20.01
CA GLU A 14 -17.87 35.95 20.41
C GLU A 14 -19.09 36.65 19.77
N LEU A 15 -19.65 36.10 18.67
CA LEU A 15 -20.83 36.68 18.04
C LEU A 15 -22.10 36.41 18.87
N PRO A 16 -23.08 37.35 18.88
CA PRO A 16 -24.36 37.10 19.52
C PRO A 16 -25.01 35.83 18.95
N ALA A 17 -25.53 34.95 19.82
CA ALA A 17 -26.12 33.67 19.42
C ALA A 17 -27.20 33.81 18.34
N GLN A 18 -27.99 34.89 18.40
CA GLN A 18 -29.03 35.17 17.40
C GLN A 18 -28.44 35.55 16.02
N LYS A 19 -27.29 36.22 16.00
CA LYS A 19 -26.59 36.54 14.74
C LYS A 19 -25.98 35.28 14.12
N LEU A 20 -25.40 34.39 14.94
CA LEU A 20 -24.92 33.09 14.48
C LEU A 20 -26.07 32.24 13.93
N ALA A 21 -27.18 32.15 14.65
CA ALA A 21 -28.36 31.38 14.21
C ALA A 21 -28.89 31.89 12.86
N GLN A 22 -28.94 33.21 12.65
CA GLN A 22 -29.35 33.78 11.37
C GLN A 22 -28.37 33.44 10.25
N LEU A 23 -27.06 33.56 10.47
CA LEU A 23 -26.05 33.19 9.47
C LEU A 23 -26.13 31.70 9.11
N VAL A 24 -26.35 30.85 10.11
CA VAL A 24 -26.55 29.41 9.92
C VAL A 24 -27.83 29.14 9.11
N LEU A 25 -28.93 29.84 9.41
CA LEU A 25 -30.18 29.69 8.66
C LEU A 25 -30.02 30.16 7.20
N ASP A 26 -29.39 31.31 6.98
CA ASP A 26 -29.15 31.88 5.65
C ASP A 26 -28.29 30.94 4.78
N GLU A 27 -27.25 30.34 5.36
CA GLU A 27 -26.42 29.34 4.65
C GLU A 27 -27.18 28.03 4.45
N ALA A 28 -27.95 27.57 5.44
CA ALA A 28 -28.77 26.37 5.31
C ALA A 28 -29.85 26.54 4.21
N GLU A 29 -30.36 27.74 3.99
CA GLU A 29 -31.29 28.00 2.88
C GLU A 29 -30.63 27.84 1.51
N ARG A 30 -29.33 28.15 1.39
CA ARG A 30 -28.58 28.13 0.12
C ARG A 30 -27.81 26.84 -0.12
N ASN A 31 -27.48 26.10 0.93
CA ASN A 31 -26.63 24.92 0.88
C ASN A 31 -27.35 23.71 1.50
N ALA A 32 -27.78 22.78 0.64
CA ALA A 32 -28.54 21.61 1.07
C ALA A 32 -27.73 20.66 1.97
N GLY A 33 -26.41 20.57 1.77
CA GLY A 33 -25.51 19.78 2.61
C GLY A 33 -25.42 20.37 4.01
N PHE A 34 -25.14 21.67 4.10
CA PHE A 34 -25.10 22.39 5.37
C PHE A 34 -26.45 22.37 6.10
N ARG A 35 -27.57 22.52 5.38
CA ARG A 35 -28.93 22.37 5.95
C ARG A 35 -29.11 21.04 6.67
N ARG A 36 -28.56 19.95 6.13
CA ARG A 36 -28.66 18.62 6.76
C ARG A 36 -27.84 18.55 8.03
N GLN A 37 -26.62 19.10 8.04
CA GLN A 37 -25.78 19.19 9.24
C GLN A 37 -26.49 19.98 10.34
N VAL A 38 -27.05 21.15 10.02
CA VAL A 38 -27.81 21.96 10.98
C VAL A 38 -29.03 21.22 11.49
N LYS A 39 -29.77 20.51 10.63
CA LYS A 39 -30.92 19.68 11.05
C LYS A 39 -30.50 18.53 11.97
N ALA A 40 -29.36 17.89 11.71
CA ALA A 40 -28.82 16.84 12.56
C ALA A 40 -28.43 17.40 13.94
N ALA A 41 -27.68 18.50 13.97
CA ALA A 41 -27.30 19.19 15.20
C ALA A 41 -28.52 19.70 16.00
N LEU A 42 -29.58 20.15 15.33
CA LEU A 42 -30.84 20.51 15.98
C LEU A 42 -31.58 19.27 16.53
N ALA A 43 -31.57 18.15 15.82
CA ALA A 43 -32.17 16.91 16.29
C ALA A 43 -31.42 16.30 17.48
N ALA A 44 -30.12 16.58 17.61
CA ALA A 44 -29.34 16.20 18.78
C ALA A 44 -29.88 16.82 20.08
N LYS A 45 -30.54 17.99 20.01
CA LYS A 45 -31.25 18.56 21.17
C LYS A 45 -32.45 17.73 21.63
N SER A 46 -33.02 16.92 20.76
CA SER A 46 -34.12 16.00 21.07
C SER A 46 -33.64 14.64 21.58
N GLY A 47 -32.34 14.48 21.83
CA GLY A 47 -31.72 13.22 22.25
C GLY A 47 -31.25 12.35 21.08
N PRO A 48 -30.48 11.29 21.37
CA PRO A 48 -29.90 10.39 20.37
C PRO A 48 -30.96 9.72 19.48
N GLU A 49 -32.17 9.48 19.97
CA GLU A 49 -33.29 8.91 19.21
C GLU A 49 -33.74 9.82 18.06
N GLY A 50 -33.65 11.14 18.25
CA GLY A 50 -33.97 12.12 17.21
C GLY A 50 -32.99 12.03 16.04
N ILE A 51 -31.69 11.96 16.35
CA ILE A 51 -30.61 11.80 15.37
C ILE A 51 -30.75 10.46 14.65
N ALA A 52 -30.97 9.38 15.41
CA ALA A 52 -31.15 8.04 14.85
C ALA A 52 -32.33 7.97 13.86
N LYS A 53 -33.47 8.60 14.16
CA LYS A 53 -34.62 8.66 13.22
C LYS A 53 -34.27 9.37 11.91
N LEU A 54 -33.45 10.43 11.95
CA LEU A 54 -32.99 11.11 10.73
C LEU A 54 -32.09 10.21 9.90
N ILE A 55 -31.14 9.53 10.55
CA ILE A 55 -30.23 8.57 9.90
C ILE A 55 -31.03 7.41 9.32
N ASP A 56 -31.98 6.84 10.08
CA ASP A 56 -32.81 5.71 9.66
C ASP A 56 -33.66 6.06 8.43
N ARG A 57 -34.16 7.28 8.32
CA ARG A 57 -34.88 7.75 7.14
C ARG A 57 -33.98 7.75 5.90
N ARG A 58 -32.72 8.17 6.04
CA ARG A 58 -31.73 8.19 4.95
C ARG A 58 -31.32 6.78 4.54
N LEU A 59 -30.97 5.92 5.50
CA LEU A 59 -30.65 4.52 5.27
C LEU A 59 -31.81 3.78 4.58
N SER A 60 -33.04 4.01 5.04
CA SER A 60 -34.21 3.42 4.39
C SER A 60 -34.43 3.93 2.96
N GLY A 61 -34.02 5.16 2.66
CA GLY A 61 -34.00 5.70 1.30
C GLY A 61 -32.97 5.00 0.43
N LEU A 62 -31.76 4.81 0.96
CA LEU A 62 -30.66 4.12 0.30
C LEU A 62 -31.01 2.67 -0.05
N GLU A 63 -31.58 1.94 0.91
CA GLU A 63 -32.03 0.55 0.76
C GLU A 63 -33.12 0.39 -0.32
N ARG A 64 -34.09 1.31 -0.38
CA ARG A 64 -35.24 1.20 -1.28
C ARG A 64 -34.96 1.73 -2.69
N ALA A 65 -34.01 2.64 -2.85
CA ALA A 65 -33.75 3.26 -4.13
C ALA A 65 -33.23 2.23 -5.15
N LYS A 66 -33.68 2.37 -6.41
CA LYS A 66 -33.38 1.46 -7.53
C LYS A 66 -32.79 2.15 -8.74
N SER A 67 -32.85 3.48 -8.80
CA SER A 67 -32.36 4.25 -9.95
C SER A 67 -30.84 4.23 -10.00
N PHE A 68 -30.31 4.07 -11.22
CA PHE A 68 -28.90 4.23 -11.51
C PHE A 68 -28.46 5.69 -11.29
N ILE A 69 -27.22 5.86 -10.85
CA ILE A 69 -26.59 7.15 -10.58
C ILE A 69 -25.66 7.46 -11.75
N GLU A 70 -26.06 8.44 -12.55
CA GLU A 70 -25.27 8.92 -13.68
C GLU A 70 -23.92 9.49 -13.22
N TRP A 71 -22.92 9.42 -14.11
CA TRP A 71 -21.53 9.80 -13.83
C TRP A 71 -21.39 11.26 -13.33
N ASP A 72 -22.22 12.17 -13.82
CA ASP A 72 -22.24 13.59 -13.43
C ASP A 72 -22.75 13.79 -11.98
N LYS A 73 -23.48 12.81 -11.44
CA LYS A 73 -24.02 12.78 -10.07
C LYS A 73 -23.24 11.88 -9.12
N ALA A 74 -22.34 11.04 -9.62
CA ALA A 74 -21.58 10.09 -8.80
C ALA A 74 -20.83 10.77 -7.64
N ARG A 75 -20.19 11.93 -7.91
CA ARG A 75 -19.52 12.73 -6.88
C ARG A 75 -20.48 13.21 -5.79
N ALA A 76 -21.62 13.78 -6.18
CA ALA A 76 -22.62 14.28 -5.23
C ALA A 76 -23.24 13.14 -4.42
N PHE A 77 -23.41 11.97 -5.02
CA PHE A 77 -23.88 10.77 -4.35
C PHE A 77 -22.88 10.26 -3.31
N ARG A 78 -21.59 10.16 -3.67
CA ARG A 78 -20.51 9.84 -2.73
C ARG A 78 -20.48 10.81 -1.55
N ASP A 79 -20.52 12.11 -1.82
CA ASP A 79 -20.49 13.16 -0.79
C ASP A 79 -21.73 13.06 0.12
N ASP A 80 -22.89 12.62 -0.40
CA ASP A 80 -24.08 12.32 0.41
C ASP A 80 -23.85 11.14 1.35
N LEU A 81 -23.28 10.04 0.86
CA LEU A 81 -22.93 8.87 1.68
C LEU A 81 -21.92 9.22 2.77
N GLN A 82 -20.86 9.97 2.43
CA GLN A 82 -19.88 10.44 3.40
C GLN A 82 -20.54 11.31 4.48
N SER A 83 -21.42 12.24 4.07
CA SER A 83 -22.17 13.04 5.04
C SER A 83 -23.07 12.20 5.96
N LEU A 84 -23.56 11.04 5.50
CA LEU A 84 -24.33 10.11 6.34
C LEU A 84 -23.44 9.47 7.40
N THR A 85 -22.29 8.92 7.02
CA THR A 85 -21.34 8.31 7.95
C THR A 85 -20.77 9.34 8.92
N ASP A 86 -20.43 10.54 8.45
CA ASP A 86 -19.97 11.65 9.30
C ASP A 86 -21.01 12.03 10.35
N THR A 87 -22.31 12.03 9.99
CA THR A 87 -23.38 12.32 10.96
C THR A 87 -23.50 11.22 12.01
N ILE A 88 -23.32 9.95 11.62
CA ILE A 88 -23.32 8.84 12.58
C ILE A 88 -22.16 9.00 13.57
N GLU A 89 -20.96 9.29 13.06
CA GLU A 89 -19.74 9.40 13.87
C GLU A 89 -19.69 10.64 14.76
N ALA A 90 -20.02 11.82 14.22
CA ALA A 90 -19.84 13.08 14.93
C ALA A 90 -21.00 13.40 15.87
N GLU A 91 -22.23 12.99 15.52
CA GLU A 91 -23.43 13.41 16.25
C GLU A 91 -24.05 12.27 17.07
N LEU A 92 -24.18 11.06 16.50
CA LEU A 92 -24.83 9.95 17.20
C LEU A 92 -23.88 9.18 18.12
N ALA A 93 -22.67 8.87 17.65
CA ALA A 93 -21.72 8.03 18.38
C ALA A 93 -21.35 8.57 19.78
N PRO A 94 -21.09 9.88 19.97
CA PRO A 94 -20.76 10.42 21.29
C PRO A 94 -21.93 10.35 22.28
N ALA A 95 -23.17 10.33 21.80
CA ALA A 95 -24.37 10.32 22.63
C ALA A 95 -24.94 8.92 22.88
N ALA A 96 -24.86 8.03 21.89
CA ALA A 96 -25.38 6.65 21.94
C ALA A 96 -24.54 5.74 21.01
N PRO A 97 -23.41 5.22 21.49
CA PRO A 97 -22.47 4.46 20.66
C PRO A 97 -23.04 3.14 20.15
N ASP A 98 -23.92 2.49 20.92
CA ASP A 98 -24.67 1.29 20.54
C ASP A 98 -25.61 1.55 19.35
N MET A 99 -26.35 2.67 19.40
CA MET A 99 -27.22 3.08 18.31
C MET A 99 -26.43 3.44 17.05
N ALA A 100 -25.30 4.16 17.21
CA ALA A 100 -24.42 4.49 16.10
C ALA A 100 -23.86 3.25 15.42
N MET A 101 -23.43 2.26 16.22
CA MET A 101 -22.91 0.98 15.72
C MET A 101 -23.94 0.24 14.87
N ASP A 102 -25.18 0.12 15.36
CA ASP A 102 -26.27 -0.50 14.61
C ASP A 102 -26.50 0.17 13.24
N ARG A 103 -26.34 1.50 13.18
CA ARG A 103 -26.53 2.28 11.94
C ARG A 103 -25.33 2.18 11.00
N LEU A 104 -24.10 2.07 11.52
CA LEU A 104 -22.92 1.77 10.71
C LEU A 104 -23.03 0.37 10.08
N ILE A 105 -23.38 -0.65 10.85
CA ILE A 105 -23.59 -2.02 10.33
C ILE A 105 -24.69 -1.99 9.25
N ARG A 106 -25.79 -1.29 9.52
CA ARG A 106 -26.88 -1.13 8.54
C ARG A 106 -26.42 -0.40 7.28
N PHE A 107 -25.60 0.63 7.39
CA PHE A 107 -25.00 1.33 6.25
C PHE A 107 -24.13 0.38 5.43
N ILE A 108 -23.20 -0.34 6.06
CA ILE A 108 -22.30 -1.30 5.38
C ILE A 108 -23.10 -2.39 4.66
N ALA A 109 -24.18 -2.88 5.27
CA ALA A 109 -25.06 -3.87 4.66
C ALA A 109 -25.74 -3.39 3.35
N THR A 110 -25.75 -2.08 3.04
CA THR A 110 -26.31 -1.57 1.79
C THR A 110 -25.40 -1.73 0.56
N HIS A 111 -24.15 -2.14 0.75
CA HIS A 111 -23.10 -2.07 -0.27
C HIS A 111 -23.47 -2.70 -1.62
N GLU A 112 -23.99 -3.94 -1.66
CA GLU A 112 -24.31 -4.63 -2.92
C GLU A 112 -25.30 -3.81 -3.75
N ARG A 113 -26.41 -3.38 -3.13
CA ARG A 113 -27.45 -2.60 -3.80
C ARG A 113 -26.96 -1.24 -4.23
N VAL A 114 -26.01 -0.65 -3.50
CA VAL A 114 -25.45 0.66 -3.83
C VAL A 114 -24.49 0.56 -5.02
N PHE A 115 -23.60 -0.42 -5.01
CA PHE A 115 -22.62 -0.60 -6.09
C PHE A 115 -23.26 -1.06 -7.40
N GLU A 116 -24.37 -1.81 -7.36
CA GLU A 116 -25.16 -2.12 -8.55
C GLU A 116 -25.76 -0.87 -9.24
N ARG A 117 -25.81 0.27 -8.54
CA ARG A 117 -26.49 1.49 -9.00
C ARG A 117 -25.55 2.61 -9.37
N VAL A 118 -24.23 2.42 -9.30
CA VAL A 118 -23.25 3.47 -9.63
C VAL A 118 -22.04 2.83 -10.30
N ASP A 119 -21.53 3.45 -11.36
CA ASP A 119 -20.21 3.11 -11.88
C ASP A 119 -19.15 3.73 -10.96
N ASP A 120 -18.54 2.89 -10.12
CA ASP A 120 -17.44 3.27 -9.23
C ASP A 120 -16.10 2.68 -9.68
N SER A 121 -15.82 2.72 -10.99
CA SER A 121 -14.51 2.32 -11.52
C SER A 121 -13.34 3.11 -10.90
N SER A 122 -13.60 4.26 -10.27
CA SER A 122 -12.63 5.04 -9.50
C SER A 122 -12.41 4.57 -8.05
N GLY A 123 -13.29 3.74 -7.50
CA GLY A 123 -13.26 3.25 -6.11
C GLY A 123 -13.68 4.26 -5.04
N HIS A 124 -14.13 5.45 -5.41
CA HIS A 124 -14.41 6.53 -4.46
C HIS A 124 -15.68 6.32 -3.65
N VAL A 125 -16.67 5.58 -4.15
CA VAL A 125 -17.85 5.19 -3.37
C VAL A 125 -17.45 4.07 -2.40
N GLN A 126 -16.67 3.10 -2.88
CA GLN A 126 -16.13 2.01 -2.07
C GLN A 126 -15.26 2.51 -0.90
N ASP A 127 -14.48 3.59 -1.10
CA ASP A 127 -13.71 4.25 -0.05
C ASP A 127 -14.58 4.67 1.16
N VAL A 128 -15.81 5.16 0.92
CA VAL A 128 -16.73 5.57 2.00
C VAL A 128 -17.14 4.36 2.86
N TYR A 129 -17.32 3.19 2.25
CA TYR A 129 -17.64 1.95 2.98
C TYR A 129 -16.44 1.44 3.77
N TYR A 130 -15.23 1.52 3.22
CA TYR A 130 -14.02 1.19 3.97
C TYR A 130 -13.82 2.12 5.18
N LEU A 131 -14.06 3.42 5.02
CA LEU A 131 -14.04 4.35 6.14
C LEU A 131 -15.10 4.00 7.19
N ALA A 132 -16.32 3.64 6.79
CA ALA A 132 -17.36 3.20 7.72
C ALA A 132 -16.97 1.92 8.50
N ILE A 133 -16.28 0.97 7.87
CA ILE A 133 -15.73 -0.23 8.53
C ILE A 133 -14.65 0.15 9.56
N ILE A 134 -13.73 1.05 9.20
CA ILE A 134 -12.71 1.57 10.13
C ILE A 134 -13.38 2.25 11.32
N SER A 135 -14.42 3.03 11.07
CA SER A 135 -15.17 3.72 12.12
C SER A 135 -15.96 2.76 13.01
N ALA A 136 -16.48 1.66 12.47
CA ALA A 136 -17.04 0.59 13.28
C ALA A 136 -15.98 0.02 14.23
N GLY A 137 -14.76 -0.29 13.76
CA GLY A 137 -13.67 -0.72 14.65
C GLY A 137 -13.40 0.24 15.81
N LYS A 138 -13.25 1.54 15.50
CA LYS A 138 -13.05 2.60 16.52
C LYS A 138 -14.21 2.72 17.49
N LEU A 139 -15.43 2.53 17.02
CA LEU A 139 -16.63 2.64 17.84
C LEU A 139 -16.80 1.42 18.74
N THR A 140 -16.43 0.22 18.29
CA THR A 140 -16.45 -1.00 19.12
C THR A 140 -15.62 -0.83 20.39
N ALA A 141 -14.47 -0.15 20.30
CA ALA A 141 -13.62 0.15 21.45
C ALA A 141 -14.31 1.03 22.52
N GLN A 142 -15.40 1.71 22.18
CA GLN A 142 -16.17 2.59 23.07
C GLN A 142 -17.42 1.92 23.64
N LEU A 143 -17.78 0.73 23.12
CA LEU A 143 -18.95 -0.01 23.60
C LEU A 143 -18.67 -0.67 24.95
N SER A 144 -19.75 -0.92 25.69
CA SER A 144 -19.67 -1.83 26.83
C SER A 144 -19.37 -3.25 26.35
N ALA A 145 -18.74 -4.06 27.20
CA ALA A 145 -18.47 -5.47 26.88
C ALA A 145 -19.75 -6.25 26.52
N HIS A 146 -20.89 -5.90 27.12
CA HIS A 146 -22.19 -6.48 26.79
C HIS A 146 -22.61 -6.15 25.36
N GLU A 147 -22.56 -4.87 24.97
CA GLU A 147 -22.94 -4.46 23.61
C GLU A 147 -21.97 -5.00 22.56
N ALA A 148 -20.66 -5.00 22.85
CA ALA A 148 -19.66 -5.58 21.97
C ALA A 148 -19.89 -7.09 21.76
N ALA A 149 -20.29 -7.82 22.80
CA ALA A 149 -20.55 -9.27 22.71
C ALA A 149 -21.70 -9.62 21.75
N LEU A 150 -22.61 -8.69 21.46
CA LEU A 150 -23.73 -8.88 20.55
C LEU A 150 -23.39 -8.60 19.08
N LEU A 151 -22.21 -8.04 18.79
CA LEU A 151 -21.83 -7.63 17.43
C LEU A 151 -21.72 -8.78 16.43
N PRO A 152 -21.14 -9.96 16.76
CA PRO A 152 -21.10 -11.08 15.83
C PRO A 152 -22.48 -11.42 15.26
N ASP A 153 -23.47 -11.62 16.14
CA ASP A 153 -24.84 -11.95 15.74
C ASP A 153 -25.48 -10.83 14.92
N ARG A 154 -25.31 -9.57 15.34
CA ARG A 154 -25.84 -8.41 14.60
C ARG A 154 -25.26 -8.31 13.20
N ILE A 155 -23.95 -8.52 13.05
CA ILE A 155 -23.25 -8.46 11.76
C ILE A 155 -23.70 -9.60 10.87
N MET A 156 -23.68 -10.84 11.37
CA MET A 156 -24.08 -12.02 10.60
C MET A 156 -25.56 -11.94 10.18
N ALA A 157 -26.44 -11.44 11.05
CA ALA A 157 -27.86 -11.25 10.72
C ALA A 157 -28.12 -10.13 9.70
N ARG A 158 -27.27 -9.09 9.65
CA ARG A 158 -27.47 -7.92 8.78
C ARG A 158 -26.78 -8.04 7.43
N LEU A 159 -25.51 -8.44 7.42
CA LEU A 159 -24.74 -8.57 6.20
C LEU A 159 -25.03 -9.91 5.52
N GLY A 160 -25.33 -10.96 6.29
CA GLY A 160 -25.50 -12.30 5.74
C GLY A 160 -24.28 -12.71 4.91
N GLU A 161 -24.51 -13.38 3.79
CA GLU A 161 -23.46 -13.69 2.83
C GLU A 161 -23.18 -12.47 1.94
N THR A 162 -21.93 -12.01 1.88
CA THR A 162 -21.55 -10.81 1.13
C THR A 162 -20.61 -11.11 -0.02
N THR A 163 -20.80 -10.45 -1.16
CA THR A 163 -19.93 -10.65 -2.34
C THR A 163 -18.65 -9.80 -2.35
N HIS A 164 -18.57 -8.75 -1.53
CA HIS A 164 -17.49 -7.74 -1.58
C HIS A 164 -16.42 -7.88 -0.47
N GLY A 165 -16.45 -8.94 0.34
CA GLY A 165 -15.44 -9.16 1.39
C GLY A 165 -15.68 -8.43 2.72
N TYR A 166 -16.74 -7.61 2.82
CA TYR A 166 -16.96 -6.73 3.97
C TYR A 166 -17.20 -7.45 5.30
N LEU A 167 -17.64 -8.71 5.28
CA LEU A 167 -17.66 -9.54 6.49
C LEU A 167 -16.26 -9.71 7.09
N ALA A 168 -15.27 -10.05 6.26
CA ALA A 168 -13.89 -10.26 6.70
C ALA A 168 -13.27 -8.94 7.17
N ASP A 169 -13.46 -7.85 6.41
CA ASP A 169 -12.95 -6.53 6.78
C ASP A 169 -13.56 -6.01 8.10
N LEU A 170 -14.88 -6.15 8.26
CA LEU A 170 -15.56 -5.73 9.49
C LEU A 170 -15.15 -6.59 10.68
N THR A 171 -15.00 -7.91 10.50
CA THR A 171 -14.49 -8.81 11.54
C THR A 171 -13.10 -8.39 11.99
N LYS A 172 -12.20 -8.12 11.04
CA LYS A 172 -10.84 -7.64 11.33
C LYS A 172 -10.84 -6.32 12.11
N ALA A 173 -11.74 -5.39 11.77
CA ALA A 173 -11.83 -4.09 12.43
C ALA A 173 -12.33 -4.19 13.89
N ILE A 174 -13.26 -5.10 14.18
CA ILE A 174 -13.89 -5.17 15.52
C ILE A 174 -13.28 -6.23 16.44
N ALA A 175 -12.74 -7.32 15.90
CA ALA A 175 -12.28 -8.47 16.69
C ALA A 175 -11.30 -8.09 17.81
N PRO A 176 -10.33 -7.17 17.63
CA PRO A 176 -9.42 -6.75 18.71
C PRO A 176 -10.11 -6.12 19.93
N HIS A 177 -11.36 -5.69 19.78
CA HIS A 177 -12.13 -5.00 20.82
C HIS A 177 -13.24 -5.89 21.42
N LEU A 178 -13.38 -7.13 20.98
CA LEU A 178 -14.39 -8.06 21.49
C LEU A 178 -13.90 -8.83 22.73
N PRO A 179 -14.80 -9.22 23.65
CA PRO A 179 -14.46 -10.13 24.73
C PRO A 179 -13.92 -11.47 24.21
N GLN A 180 -12.94 -12.05 24.92
CA GLN A 180 -12.31 -13.32 24.52
C GLN A 180 -13.30 -14.50 24.43
N SER A 181 -14.32 -14.54 25.30
CA SER A 181 -15.40 -15.54 25.24
C SER A 181 -16.26 -15.39 23.99
N THR A 182 -16.55 -14.15 23.58
CA THR A 182 -17.28 -13.85 22.33
C THR A 182 -16.48 -14.29 21.12
N LEU A 183 -15.17 -13.99 21.08
CA LEU A 183 -14.28 -14.45 20.01
C LEU A 183 -14.23 -15.98 19.93
N ALA A 184 -14.19 -16.67 21.07
CA ALA A 184 -14.23 -18.14 21.13
C ALA A 184 -15.51 -18.71 20.52
N GLN A 185 -16.65 -18.16 20.91
CA GLN A 185 -17.94 -18.62 20.41
C GLN A 185 -18.06 -18.35 18.92
N TRP A 186 -17.66 -17.16 18.47
CA TRP A 186 -17.76 -16.79 17.05
C TRP A 186 -16.87 -17.66 16.16
N ASP A 187 -15.65 -18.01 16.61
CA ASP A 187 -14.81 -18.97 15.88
C ASP A 187 -15.48 -20.34 15.76
N ALA A 188 -16.06 -20.87 16.85
CA ALA A 188 -16.74 -22.15 16.86
C ALA A 188 -17.96 -22.17 15.93
N ASP A 189 -18.73 -21.09 15.91
CA ASP A 189 -19.89 -20.95 15.02
C ASP A 189 -19.46 -20.91 13.55
N LEU A 190 -18.36 -20.21 13.23
CA LEU A 190 -17.79 -20.16 11.89
C LEU A 190 -17.21 -21.52 11.45
N ASP A 191 -16.53 -22.23 12.35
CA ASP A 191 -16.02 -23.59 12.07
C ASP A 191 -17.16 -24.56 11.72
N ALA A 192 -18.22 -24.54 12.53
CA ALA A 192 -19.42 -25.34 12.28
C ALA A 192 -20.11 -24.96 10.96
N ALA A 193 -20.21 -23.66 10.65
CA ALA A 193 -20.77 -23.18 9.40
C ALA A 193 -19.94 -23.62 8.18
N ILE A 194 -18.61 -23.53 8.26
CA ILE A 194 -17.69 -23.99 7.22
C ILE A 194 -17.82 -25.51 7.01
N ALA A 195 -17.83 -26.29 8.09
CA ALA A 195 -17.96 -27.74 8.00
C ALA A 195 -19.27 -28.15 7.34
N LYS A 196 -20.39 -27.54 7.75
CA LYS A 196 -21.70 -27.76 7.14
C LYS A 196 -21.71 -27.38 5.66
N ARG A 197 -21.17 -26.22 5.31
CA ARG A 197 -21.14 -25.73 3.91
C ARG A 197 -20.31 -26.64 3.01
N LYS A 198 -19.15 -27.11 3.47
CA LYS A 198 -18.33 -28.09 2.73
C LYS A 198 -19.07 -29.40 2.46
N LEU A 199 -19.87 -29.90 3.41
CA LEU A 199 -20.69 -31.10 3.21
C LEU A 199 -21.84 -30.88 2.21
N GLU A 200 -22.39 -29.67 2.16
CA GLU A 200 -23.41 -29.29 1.16
C GLU A 200 -22.81 -29.16 -0.23
N GLU A 201 -21.65 -28.49 -0.35
CA GLU A 201 -20.94 -28.27 -1.61
C GLU A 201 -20.39 -29.57 -2.21
N ALA A 202 -19.98 -30.54 -1.38
CA ALA A 202 -19.54 -31.86 -1.83
C ALA A 202 -20.65 -32.64 -2.58
N LYS A 203 -21.92 -32.27 -2.43
CA LYS A 203 -23.06 -32.87 -3.15
C LYS A 203 -23.31 -32.22 -4.51
N LEU A 204 -22.67 -31.09 -4.80
CA LEU A 204 -22.85 -30.37 -6.07
C LEU A 204 -22.01 -31.02 -7.17
N SER A 205 -22.49 -30.96 -8.41
CA SER A 205 -21.74 -31.42 -9.58
C SER A 205 -20.45 -30.61 -9.73
N THR A 206 -19.35 -31.31 -9.99
CA THR A 206 -18.01 -30.74 -10.19
C THR A 206 -17.84 -29.95 -11.48
N ASP A 207 -18.83 -29.99 -12.39
CA ASP A 207 -18.73 -29.43 -13.74
C ASP A 207 -19.04 -27.93 -13.83
N ARG A 208 -19.46 -27.31 -12.71
CA ARG A 208 -19.75 -25.87 -12.66
C ARG A 208 -19.05 -25.20 -11.48
N TRP A 209 -18.41 -24.07 -11.77
CA TRP A 209 -17.88 -23.17 -10.75
C TRP A 209 -19.04 -22.66 -9.88
N HIS A 210 -18.86 -22.76 -8.56
CA HIS A 210 -19.77 -22.21 -7.57
C HIS A 210 -18.98 -21.32 -6.62
N TYR A 211 -19.55 -20.16 -6.33
CA TYR A 211 -19.03 -19.26 -5.31
C TYR A 211 -19.27 -19.87 -3.92
N SER A 212 -18.24 -19.85 -3.06
CA SER A 212 -18.32 -20.34 -1.69
C SER A 212 -17.91 -19.26 -0.70
N MET A 213 -18.72 -19.06 0.34
CA MET A 213 -18.42 -18.15 1.45
C MET A 213 -17.31 -18.68 2.38
N THR A 214 -16.93 -19.96 2.23
CA THR A 214 -15.98 -20.62 3.13
C THR A 214 -14.62 -19.94 3.18
N SER A 215 -14.19 -19.28 2.09
CA SER A 215 -12.96 -18.49 2.08
C SER A 215 -13.05 -17.27 2.98
N GLN A 216 -14.11 -16.46 2.86
CA GLN A 216 -14.33 -15.29 3.72
C GLN A 216 -14.49 -15.69 5.19
N TRP A 217 -15.26 -16.75 5.48
CA TRP A 217 -15.36 -17.26 6.85
C TRP A 217 -14.01 -17.75 7.38
N SER A 218 -13.17 -18.35 6.55
CA SER A 218 -11.81 -18.72 6.95
C SER A 218 -10.96 -17.49 7.26
N GLU A 219 -11.05 -16.42 6.47
CA GLU A 219 -10.36 -15.13 6.74
C GLU A 219 -10.86 -14.44 8.03
N MET A 220 -12.16 -14.52 8.31
CA MET A 220 -12.74 -14.08 9.58
C MET A 220 -12.14 -14.86 10.75
N ARG A 221 -12.06 -16.20 10.64
CA ARG A 221 -11.42 -17.05 11.66
C ARG A 221 -9.95 -16.71 11.87
N GLN A 222 -9.20 -16.34 10.82
CA GLN A 222 -7.82 -15.86 10.97
C GLN A 222 -7.75 -14.56 11.77
N SER A 223 -8.64 -13.61 11.50
CA SER A 223 -8.73 -12.35 12.25
C SER A 223 -9.11 -12.58 13.72
N ILE A 224 -10.00 -13.54 13.98
CA ILE A 224 -10.40 -13.95 15.33
C ILE A 224 -9.25 -14.64 16.06
N ALA A 225 -8.53 -15.55 15.39
CA ALA A 225 -7.34 -16.20 15.95
C ALA A 225 -6.27 -15.17 16.34
N GLU A 226 -6.03 -14.18 15.48
CA GLU A 226 -5.11 -13.06 15.76
C GLU A 226 -5.55 -12.26 16.98
N ALA A 227 -6.83 -11.87 17.08
CA ALA A 227 -7.36 -11.13 18.23
C ALA A 227 -7.37 -11.93 19.54
N ARG A 228 -7.43 -13.27 19.45
CA ARG A 228 -7.30 -14.19 20.58
C ARG A 228 -5.85 -14.44 21.01
N GLY A 229 -4.88 -14.11 20.17
CA GLY A 229 -3.50 -14.58 20.32
C GLY A 229 -3.37 -16.10 20.15
N ASP A 230 -4.31 -16.73 19.44
CA ASP A 230 -4.41 -18.18 19.24
C ASP A 230 -3.55 -18.59 18.04
N ILE A 231 -2.24 -18.68 18.29
CA ILE A 231 -1.25 -18.97 17.25
C ILE A 231 -1.43 -20.38 16.66
N ASP A 232 -1.91 -21.36 17.44
CA ASP A 232 -2.13 -22.73 16.97
C ASP A 232 -3.32 -22.83 16.02
N LEU A 233 -4.40 -22.10 16.30
CA LEU A 233 -5.50 -21.94 15.35
C LEU A 233 -5.01 -21.27 14.06
N MET A 234 -4.18 -20.23 14.16
CA MET A 234 -3.62 -19.56 12.99
C MET A 234 -2.76 -20.51 12.14
N ILE A 235 -1.88 -21.31 12.75
CA ILE A 235 -1.09 -22.35 12.07
C ILE A 235 -2.01 -23.35 11.36
N THR A 236 -3.07 -23.80 12.03
CA THR A 236 -4.02 -24.79 11.50
C THR A 236 -4.74 -24.23 10.27
N LEU A 237 -5.27 -23.00 10.36
CA LEU A 237 -5.95 -22.32 9.26
C LEU A 237 -5.03 -22.07 8.07
N GLU A 238 -3.78 -21.65 8.32
CA GLU A 238 -2.80 -21.39 7.26
C GLU A 238 -2.35 -22.70 6.59
N SER A 239 -2.10 -23.75 7.37
CA SER A 239 -1.68 -25.06 6.87
C SER A 239 -2.75 -25.75 6.01
N ALA A 240 -4.02 -25.44 6.24
CA ALA A 240 -5.13 -25.97 5.44
C ALA A 240 -5.23 -25.35 4.03
N LYS A 241 -4.54 -24.23 3.76
CA LYS A 241 -4.49 -23.60 2.43
C LYS A 241 -3.57 -24.38 1.50
N LYS A 242 -3.79 -24.25 0.19
CA LYS A 242 -2.85 -24.76 -0.82
C LYS A 242 -1.49 -24.05 -0.65
N PRO A 243 -0.35 -24.71 -0.93
CA PRO A 243 0.98 -24.13 -0.69
C PRO A 243 1.18 -22.72 -1.29
N HIS A 244 0.76 -22.48 -2.54
CA HIS A 244 0.85 -21.18 -3.21
C HIS A 244 -0.11 -20.10 -2.67
N MET A 245 -0.97 -20.43 -1.69
CA MET A 245 -1.87 -19.47 -1.03
C MET A 245 -1.44 -19.20 0.42
N GLN A 246 -0.41 -19.88 0.92
CA GLN A 246 0.07 -19.73 2.29
C GLN A 246 0.87 -18.42 2.45
N ASP A 247 0.60 -17.69 3.51
CA ASP A 247 1.41 -16.56 4.00
C ASP A 247 2.53 -17.07 4.90
N VAL A 248 3.50 -17.71 4.26
CA VAL A 248 4.60 -18.39 4.93
C VAL A 248 5.48 -17.42 5.72
N GLN A 249 5.76 -16.24 5.15
CA GLN A 249 6.57 -15.21 5.80
C GLN A 249 5.82 -14.53 6.95
N GLY A 250 4.54 -14.19 6.75
CA GLY A 250 3.71 -13.62 7.82
C GLY A 250 3.55 -14.60 9.00
N MET A 251 3.39 -15.89 8.72
CA MET A 251 3.34 -16.91 9.77
C MET A 251 4.66 -17.02 10.54
N ALA A 252 5.81 -17.00 9.85
CA ALA A 252 7.12 -17.03 10.50
C ALA A 252 7.33 -15.83 11.43
N VAL A 253 6.97 -14.61 11.01
CA VAL A 253 7.05 -13.40 11.85
C VAL A 253 6.17 -13.52 13.09
N ARG A 254 4.94 -14.05 12.95
CA ARG A 254 4.01 -14.26 14.07
C ARG A 254 4.53 -15.30 15.07
N LEU A 255 5.10 -16.40 14.58
CA LEU A 255 5.68 -17.45 15.41
C LEU A 255 6.89 -16.93 16.20
N LEU A 256 7.76 -16.15 15.53
CA LEU A 256 8.89 -15.51 16.20
C LEU A 256 8.41 -14.56 17.31
N ALA A 257 7.40 -13.72 17.04
CA ALA A 257 6.83 -12.82 18.05
C ALA A 257 6.20 -13.57 19.24
N ALA A 258 5.71 -14.79 19.02
CA ALA A 258 5.19 -15.68 20.06
C ALA A 258 6.28 -16.51 20.78
N GLY A 259 7.57 -16.32 20.45
CA GLY A 259 8.68 -17.07 21.03
C GLY A 259 8.85 -18.50 20.50
N ARG A 260 8.15 -18.87 19.42
CA ARG A 260 8.21 -20.21 18.78
C ARG A 260 9.21 -20.20 17.62
N ALA A 261 10.48 -19.94 17.94
CA ALA A 261 11.50 -19.69 16.93
C ALA A 261 11.81 -20.92 16.04
N ASP A 262 11.78 -22.14 16.60
CA ASP A 262 11.99 -23.37 15.82
C ASP A 262 10.92 -23.54 14.73
N GLU A 263 9.64 -23.36 15.08
CA GLU A 263 8.55 -23.44 14.12
C GLU A 263 8.57 -22.27 13.14
N ALA A 264 8.96 -21.08 13.58
CA ALA A 264 9.17 -19.94 12.68
C ALA A 264 10.21 -20.28 11.60
N LEU A 265 11.29 -20.98 11.97
CA LEU A 265 12.33 -21.41 11.05
C LEU A 265 11.81 -22.45 10.04
N GLU A 266 11.00 -23.40 10.50
CA GLU A 266 10.34 -24.35 9.60
C GLU A 266 9.42 -23.64 8.61
N TRP A 267 8.63 -22.68 9.10
CA TRP A 267 7.72 -21.90 8.27
C TRP A 267 8.50 -21.09 7.23
N VAL A 268 9.42 -20.20 7.61
CA VAL A 268 10.13 -19.33 6.64
C VAL A 268 10.86 -20.12 5.54
N ARG A 269 11.19 -21.40 5.81
CA ARG A 269 11.85 -22.30 4.86
C ARG A 269 10.91 -23.03 3.90
N LYS A 270 9.59 -23.07 4.15
CA LYS A 270 8.61 -23.77 3.30
C LYS A 270 8.63 -23.23 1.86
N PRO A 271 8.48 -24.12 0.86
CA PRO A 271 8.29 -23.71 -0.52
C PRO A 271 6.84 -23.23 -0.73
N GLY A 272 6.67 -22.22 -1.59
CA GLY A 272 5.37 -21.65 -1.92
C GLY A 272 5.07 -20.40 -1.10
N SER A 273 4.74 -19.32 -1.81
CA SER A 273 4.22 -18.09 -1.22
C SER A 273 3.00 -17.62 -1.98
N ARG A 274 2.05 -17.02 -1.25
CA ARG A 274 0.95 -16.24 -1.83
C ARG A 274 1.42 -15.15 -2.79
N VAL A 275 2.62 -14.60 -2.59
CA VAL A 275 3.16 -13.51 -3.40
C VAL A 275 4.12 -14.05 -4.45
N LYS A 276 3.81 -13.80 -5.73
CA LYS A 276 4.66 -14.19 -6.86
C LYS A 276 6.05 -13.55 -6.72
N GLY A 277 7.10 -14.38 -6.74
CA GLY A 277 8.50 -13.93 -6.62
C GLY A 277 9.08 -13.98 -5.19
N GLN A 278 8.29 -14.40 -4.19
CA GLN A 278 8.78 -14.64 -2.82
C GLN A 278 9.26 -16.08 -2.56
N ASP A 279 9.17 -16.97 -3.55
CA ASP A 279 9.72 -18.34 -3.47
C ASP A 279 11.25 -18.38 -3.52
N ASP A 280 11.88 -17.23 -3.77
CA ASP A 280 13.33 -17.12 -3.81
C ASP A 280 13.91 -17.11 -2.40
N ALA A 281 14.67 -18.15 -2.09
CA ALA A 281 15.31 -18.36 -0.79
C ALA A 281 16.25 -17.21 -0.40
N LEU A 282 16.86 -16.53 -1.38
CA LEU A 282 17.75 -15.40 -1.14
C LEU A 282 17.05 -14.04 -1.27
N SER A 283 15.72 -13.99 -1.26
CA SER A 283 15.01 -12.70 -1.24
C SER A 283 15.37 -11.90 0.03
N PRO A 284 15.71 -10.60 -0.08
CA PRO A 284 16.11 -9.79 1.08
C PRO A 284 15.11 -9.88 2.24
N GLN A 285 13.81 -9.80 1.93
CA GLN A 285 12.76 -9.89 2.93
C GLN A 285 12.76 -11.24 3.69
N ARG A 286 12.90 -12.36 2.97
CA ARG A 286 12.94 -13.69 3.59
C ARG A 286 14.21 -13.86 4.44
N VAL A 287 15.35 -13.40 3.92
CA VAL A 287 16.64 -13.45 4.61
C VAL A 287 16.61 -12.63 5.91
N GLN A 288 15.99 -11.45 5.91
CA GLN A 288 15.83 -10.64 7.14
C GLN A 288 15.03 -11.39 8.21
N ILE A 289 13.92 -12.04 7.82
CA ILE A 289 13.09 -12.82 8.73
C ILE A 289 13.87 -14.04 9.24
N GLU A 290 14.48 -14.83 8.35
CA GLU A 290 15.24 -16.02 8.72
C GLU A 290 16.45 -15.70 9.61
N ALA A 291 17.20 -14.63 9.29
CA ALA A 291 18.32 -14.17 10.12
C ALA A 291 17.85 -13.76 11.53
N SER A 292 16.72 -13.06 11.65
CA SER A 292 16.14 -12.70 12.94
C SER A 292 15.70 -13.93 13.75
N ILE A 293 15.19 -14.97 13.08
CA ILE A 293 14.84 -16.24 13.71
C ILE A 293 16.10 -16.98 14.20
N LEU A 294 17.15 -17.05 13.37
CA LEU A 294 18.42 -17.67 13.74
C LEU A 294 19.07 -16.96 14.94
N GLU A 295 18.99 -15.64 14.99
CA GLU A 295 19.45 -14.86 16.15
C GLU A 295 18.67 -15.20 17.42
N ALA A 296 17.34 -15.34 17.34
CA ALA A 296 16.51 -15.75 18.46
C ALA A 296 16.81 -17.18 18.94
N LEU A 297 17.24 -18.06 18.01
CA LEU A 297 17.73 -19.42 18.32
C LEU A 297 19.18 -19.44 18.85
N GLY A 298 19.87 -18.29 18.87
CA GLY A 298 21.25 -18.17 19.33
C GLY A 298 22.31 -18.44 18.26
N ASP A 299 21.93 -18.76 17.02
CA ASP A 299 22.85 -19.00 15.91
C ASP A 299 23.16 -17.70 15.13
N LYS A 300 23.85 -16.78 15.81
CA LYS A 300 24.28 -15.51 15.22
C LYS A 300 25.21 -15.70 14.03
N SER A 301 26.04 -16.75 14.04
CA SER A 301 26.94 -17.09 12.94
C SER A 301 26.18 -17.42 11.66
N ALA A 302 25.16 -18.27 11.73
CA ALA A 302 24.34 -18.61 10.57
C ALA A 302 23.54 -17.40 10.07
N ALA A 303 23.04 -16.55 10.98
CA ALA A 303 22.37 -15.30 10.61
C ALA A 303 23.29 -14.38 9.78
N GLN A 304 24.53 -14.18 10.23
CA GLN A 304 25.52 -13.38 9.50
C GLN A 304 25.91 -14.01 8.16
N ALA A 305 26.14 -15.32 8.12
CA ALA A 305 26.45 -16.04 6.89
C ALA A 305 25.32 -15.90 5.85
N LEU A 306 24.06 -16.00 6.29
CA LEU A 306 22.89 -15.85 5.42
C LEU A 306 22.76 -14.42 4.86
N ARG A 307 22.97 -13.40 5.71
CA ARG A 307 22.98 -11.99 5.24
C ARG A 307 24.08 -11.78 4.21
N TRP A 308 25.29 -12.27 4.47
CA TRP A 308 26.41 -12.14 3.53
C TRP A 308 26.12 -12.84 2.20
N GLN A 309 25.61 -14.07 2.22
CA GLN A 309 25.24 -14.81 1.01
C GLN A 309 24.16 -14.06 0.18
N CYS A 310 23.18 -13.46 0.85
CA CYS A 310 22.16 -12.65 0.18
C CYS A 310 22.78 -11.38 -0.43
N PHE A 311 23.69 -10.72 0.29
CA PHE A 311 24.43 -9.57 -0.23
C PHE A 311 25.27 -9.95 -1.45
N GLU A 312 26.05 -11.02 -1.41
CA GLU A 312 26.87 -11.49 -2.54
C GLU A 312 26.03 -11.74 -3.79
N SER A 313 24.85 -12.35 -3.63
CA SER A 313 23.98 -12.68 -4.76
C SER A 313 23.20 -11.48 -5.32
N ARG A 314 22.93 -10.43 -4.52
CA ARG A 314 21.94 -9.40 -4.88
C ARG A 314 22.38 -7.96 -4.69
N LEU A 315 23.47 -7.74 -3.98
CA LEU A 315 23.97 -6.43 -3.56
C LEU A 315 22.87 -5.58 -2.89
N SER A 316 22.08 -6.20 -2.01
CA SER A 316 21.04 -5.48 -1.28
C SER A 316 21.64 -4.56 -0.22
N ALA A 317 21.46 -3.25 -0.38
CA ALA A 317 21.90 -2.26 0.60
C ALA A 317 21.30 -2.51 1.99
N ASP A 318 20.01 -2.83 2.08
CA ASP A 318 19.36 -3.07 3.38
C ASP A 318 19.94 -4.28 4.11
N ILE A 319 20.24 -5.37 3.38
CA ILE A 319 20.92 -6.54 3.95
C ILE A 319 22.31 -6.20 4.44
N LEU A 320 23.07 -5.38 3.70
CA LEU A 320 24.39 -4.93 4.15
C LEU A 320 24.28 -4.07 5.43
N ARG A 321 23.29 -3.18 5.53
CA ARG A 321 23.05 -2.40 6.76
C ARG A 321 22.79 -3.33 7.95
N ASP A 322 21.94 -4.33 7.76
CA ASP A 322 21.60 -5.30 8.80
C ASP A 322 22.80 -6.19 9.18
N TYR A 323 23.65 -6.55 8.21
CA TYR A 323 24.89 -7.28 8.42
C TYR A 323 25.84 -6.47 9.31
N LEU A 324 26.19 -5.24 8.88
CA LEU A 324 27.13 -4.37 9.58
C LEU A 324 26.67 -4.03 11.00
N LYS A 325 25.38 -3.74 11.19
CA LYS A 325 24.80 -3.41 12.50
C LYS A 325 25.00 -4.52 13.55
N ASN A 326 25.12 -5.76 13.11
CA ASN A 326 25.21 -6.94 13.98
C ASN A 326 26.63 -7.51 14.08
N LEU A 327 27.63 -6.81 13.55
CA LEU A 327 29.04 -7.13 13.78
C LEU A 327 29.51 -6.58 15.15
N PRO A 328 30.59 -7.14 15.72
CA PRO A 328 31.27 -6.52 16.85
C PRO A 328 31.73 -5.10 16.52
N ASP A 329 31.82 -4.25 17.56
CA ASP A 329 32.39 -2.91 17.43
C ASP A 329 33.78 -3.01 16.77
N PHE A 330 34.08 -2.09 15.84
CA PHE A 330 35.32 -1.98 15.04
C PHE A 330 35.48 -2.92 13.82
N ASP A 331 34.68 -3.97 13.69
CA ASP A 331 34.72 -4.86 12.51
C ASP A 331 33.88 -4.32 11.33
N ASP A 332 32.96 -3.38 11.61
CA ASP A 332 32.02 -2.81 10.65
C ASP A 332 32.69 -1.99 9.54
N ILE A 333 33.72 -1.21 9.86
CA ILE A 333 34.43 -0.36 8.88
C ILE A 333 35.16 -1.22 7.83
N GLU A 334 35.86 -2.26 8.28
CA GLU A 334 36.57 -3.19 7.38
C GLU A 334 35.57 -3.97 6.54
N ALA A 335 34.50 -4.47 7.16
CA ALA A 335 33.42 -5.18 6.47
C ALA A 335 32.71 -4.31 5.42
N GLU A 336 32.42 -3.04 5.72
CA GLU A 336 31.84 -2.11 4.77
C GLU A 336 32.78 -1.90 3.58
N THR A 337 34.07 -1.68 3.86
CA THR A 337 35.08 -1.48 2.81
C THR A 337 35.15 -2.70 1.88
N ASN A 338 35.15 -3.91 2.44
CA ASN A 338 35.14 -5.16 1.67
C ASN A 338 33.85 -5.32 0.85
N ALA A 339 32.69 -4.98 1.40
CA ALA A 339 31.41 -5.04 0.70
C ALA A 339 31.35 -4.03 -0.47
N LEU A 340 31.85 -2.82 -0.26
CA LEU A 340 31.97 -1.82 -1.31
C LEU A 340 32.94 -2.25 -2.40
N GLN A 341 34.07 -2.89 -2.06
CA GLN A 341 34.97 -3.44 -3.07
C GLN A 341 34.33 -4.60 -3.83
N TYR A 342 33.59 -5.47 -3.14
CA TYR A 342 32.89 -6.59 -3.75
C TYR A 342 31.91 -6.11 -4.83
N GLY A 343 31.12 -5.07 -4.55
CA GLY A 343 30.19 -4.48 -5.52
C GLY A 343 30.85 -4.05 -6.84
N LEU A 344 32.08 -3.53 -6.80
CA LEU A 344 32.82 -3.09 -8.00
C LEU A 344 33.25 -4.28 -8.87
N SER A 345 33.46 -5.45 -8.26
CA SER A 345 33.86 -6.68 -8.94
C SER A 345 32.69 -7.55 -9.39
N HIS A 346 31.45 -7.13 -9.11
CA HIS A 346 30.26 -7.93 -9.39
C HIS A 346 30.00 -8.04 -10.90
N GLN A 347 29.60 -9.23 -11.37
CA GLN A 347 29.48 -9.53 -12.80
C GLN A 347 28.33 -8.81 -13.51
N VAL A 348 27.37 -8.28 -12.76
CA VAL A 348 26.17 -7.62 -13.25
C VAL A 348 26.23 -6.12 -12.91
N PRO A 349 26.63 -5.24 -13.85
CA PRO A 349 26.81 -3.81 -13.60
C PRO A 349 25.55 -3.09 -13.12
N GLU A 350 24.37 -3.54 -13.55
CA GLU A 350 23.08 -2.96 -13.13
C GLU A 350 22.81 -3.14 -11.64
N LEU A 351 23.16 -4.32 -11.10
CA LEU A 351 23.01 -4.61 -9.67
C LEU A 351 24.00 -3.77 -8.86
N ALA A 352 25.25 -3.66 -9.33
CA ALA A 352 26.26 -2.82 -8.69
C ALA A 352 25.87 -1.33 -8.71
N LEU A 353 25.40 -0.81 -9.85
CA LEU A 353 24.92 0.56 -9.97
C LEU A 353 23.76 0.82 -9.00
N ARG A 354 22.76 -0.08 -8.97
CA ARG A 354 21.63 0.06 -8.05
C ARG A 354 22.09 0.06 -6.60
N PHE A 355 22.98 -0.87 -6.22
CA PHE A 355 23.53 -0.94 -4.88
C PHE A 355 24.18 0.37 -4.44
N TYR A 356 25.05 0.98 -5.25
CA TYR A 356 25.71 2.22 -4.86
C TYR A 356 24.78 3.44 -4.83
N LEU A 357 23.72 3.44 -5.64
CA LEU A 357 22.66 4.46 -5.54
C LEU A 357 21.85 4.30 -4.24
N ASP A 358 21.57 3.06 -3.84
CA ASP A 358 20.85 2.74 -2.60
C ASP A 358 21.75 2.86 -1.35
N TRP A 359 23.08 2.72 -1.47
CA TRP A 359 24.13 2.94 -0.45
C TRP A 359 24.76 4.36 -0.49
N PRO A 360 24.04 5.36 -1.00
CA PRO A 360 24.53 6.65 -1.52
C PRO A 360 26.04 6.86 -1.79
N ARG A 361 26.72 5.94 -2.48
CA ARG A 361 28.13 6.09 -2.94
C ARG A 361 28.19 6.45 -4.42
N LEU A 362 27.88 7.71 -4.72
CA LEU A 362 27.80 8.21 -6.09
C LEU A 362 29.13 8.13 -6.85
N ASP A 363 30.25 8.22 -6.12
CA ASP A 363 31.60 8.03 -6.65
C ASP A 363 31.79 6.61 -7.20
N LEU A 364 31.35 5.59 -6.46
CA LEU A 364 31.42 4.20 -6.89
C LEU A 364 30.37 3.88 -7.96
N ALA A 365 29.17 4.47 -7.88
CA ALA A 365 28.17 4.38 -8.94
C ALA A 365 28.72 4.90 -10.28
N ALA A 366 29.37 6.07 -10.25
CA ALA A 366 30.03 6.64 -11.42
C ALA A 366 31.17 5.74 -11.93
N GLN A 367 31.97 5.17 -11.03
CA GLN A 367 33.03 4.24 -11.38
C GLN A 367 32.51 3.01 -12.11
N VAL A 368 31.42 2.37 -11.63
CA VAL A 368 30.77 1.25 -12.32
C VAL A 368 30.32 1.64 -13.74
N ILE A 369 29.73 2.83 -13.88
CA ILE A 369 29.28 3.31 -15.20
C ILE A 369 30.45 3.46 -16.17
N LEU A 370 31.56 4.04 -15.71
CA LEU A 370 32.74 4.28 -16.53
C LEU A 370 33.48 2.99 -16.89
N GLN A 371 33.64 2.08 -15.93
CA GLN A 371 34.28 0.77 -16.14
C GLN A 371 33.50 -0.09 -17.16
N HIS A 372 32.16 -0.03 -17.09
CA HIS A 372 31.28 -0.79 -17.98
C HIS A 372 30.61 0.10 -19.04
N HIS A 373 31.28 1.14 -19.52
CA HIS A 373 30.68 2.16 -20.40
C HIS A 373 30.02 1.59 -21.67
N ALA A 374 30.53 0.49 -22.22
CA ALA A 374 29.98 -0.17 -23.41
C ALA A 374 28.75 -1.07 -23.13
N HIS A 375 28.49 -1.40 -21.86
CA HIS A 375 27.36 -2.22 -21.42
C HIS A 375 26.04 -1.46 -21.42
N TRP A 376 26.09 -0.15 -21.14
CA TRP A 376 24.90 0.66 -20.96
C TRP A 376 24.21 0.98 -22.30
N ASP A 377 22.92 0.66 -22.37
CA ASP A 377 22.04 1.05 -23.46
C ASP A 377 20.78 1.77 -22.93
N GLY A 378 19.87 2.13 -23.84
CA GLY A 378 18.60 2.78 -23.47
C GLY A 378 17.51 1.83 -22.97
N GLY A 379 17.79 0.55 -22.76
CA GLY A 379 16.81 -0.46 -22.33
C GLY A 379 16.21 -0.16 -20.96
N LEU A 380 17.02 0.40 -20.04
CA LEU A 380 16.61 0.83 -18.70
C LEU A 380 16.11 2.28 -18.65
N TRP A 381 15.32 2.69 -19.65
CA TRP A 381 14.82 4.07 -19.81
C TRP A 381 14.01 4.60 -18.61
N HIS A 382 13.48 3.72 -17.75
CA HIS A 382 12.70 4.10 -16.57
C HIS A 382 13.59 4.55 -15.39
N SER A 383 14.86 4.14 -15.33
CA SER A 383 15.77 4.45 -14.22
C SER A 383 16.94 5.36 -14.64
N LEU A 384 17.56 5.10 -15.80
CA LEU A 384 18.77 5.79 -16.23
C LEU A 384 18.65 7.33 -16.32
N PRO A 385 17.52 7.94 -16.75
CA PRO A 385 17.41 9.39 -16.79
C PRO A 385 17.59 10.03 -15.41
N LYS A 386 16.94 9.45 -14.38
CA LYS A 386 17.05 9.92 -13.00
C LYS A 386 18.46 9.69 -12.45
N THR A 387 19.07 8.56 -12.77
CA THR A 387 20.47 8.27 -12.39
C THR A 387 21.44 9.29 -13.00
N ALA A 388 21.29 9.59 -14.28
CA ALA A 388 22.12 10.57 -14.96
C ALA A 388 21.96 11.97 -14.34
N GLU A 389 20.73 12.37 -14.01
CA GLU A 389 20.43 13.62 -13.30
C GLU A 389 21.12 13.70 -11.93
N THR A 390 21.11 12.62 -11.15
CA THR A 390 21.80 12.58 -9.86
C THR A 390 23.32 12.77 -10.00
N LEU A 391 23.91 12.25 -11.08
CA LEU A 391 25.36 12.25 -11.30
C LEU A 391 25.87 13.50 -12.03
N GLU A 392 25.02 14.29 -12.68
CA GLU A 392 25.46 15.32 -13.63
C GLU A 392 26.19 16.50 -12.99
N HIS A 393 26.10 16.68 -11.67
CA HIS A 393 26.78 17.78 -10.97
C HIS A 393 28.22 17.43 -10.55
N GLU A 394 28.44 16.21 -10.05
CA GLU A 394 29.73 15.79 -9.46
C GLU A 394 30.47 14.74 -10.31
N HIS A 395 29.74 14.02 -11.18
CA HIS A 395 30.25 12.91 -11.97
C HIS A 395 29.81 13.03 -13.44
N GLN A 396 30.21 14.14 -14.08
CA GLN A 396 29.75 14.54 -15.43
C GLN A 396 30.07 13.50 -16.52
N ALA A 397 31.20 12.80 -16.41
CA ALA A 397 31.58 11.75 -17.34
C ALA A 397 30.62 10.55 -17.30
N ALA A 398 30.24 10.09 -16.11
CA ALA A 398 29.27 9.01 -15.94
C ALA A 398 27.87 9.41 -16.43
N ALA A 399 27.42 10.62 -16.08
CA ALA A 399 26.15 11.16 -16.60
C ALA A 399 26.15 11.25 -18.14
N THR A 400 27.29 11.63 -18.74
CA THR A 400 27.49 11.67 -20.19
C THR A 400 27.31 10.30 -20.83
N ILE A 401 27.89 9.23 -20.27
CA ILE A 401 27.70 7.86 -20.76
C ILE A 401 26.21 7.50 -20.78
N LEU A 402 25.49 7.71 -19.68
CA LEU A 402 24.07 7.35 -19.58
C LEU A 402 23.19 8.18 -20.53
N TYR A 403 23.41 9.49 -20.64
CA TYR A 403 22.66 10.33 -21.57
C TYR A 403 22.90 9.94 -23.03
N ARG A 404 24.13 9.55 -23.40
CA ARG A 404 24.44 9.05 -24.74
C ARG A 404 23.78 7.69 -25.00
N ALA A 405 23.81 6.76 -24.05
CA ALA A 405 23.14 5.46 -24.17
C ALA A 405 21.62 5.63 -24.44
N LEU A 406 20.96 6.51 -23.68
CA LEU A 406 19.55 6.84 -23.86
C LEU A 406 19.26 7.52 -25.20
N LEU A 407 20.08 8.50 -25.59
CA LEU A 407 19.92 9.23 -26.85
C LEU A 407 20.11 8.30 -28.06
N ASP A 408 21.15 7.47 -28.02
CA ASP A 408 21.47 6.52 -29.07
C ASP A 408 20.34 5.50 -29.26
N ASP A 409 19.75 4.94 -28.20
CA ASP A 409 18.59 4.05 -28.34
C ASP A 409 17.40 4.75 -29.00
N ILE A 410 17.05 5.96 -28.55
CA ILE A 410 15.94 6.74 -29.10
C ILE A 410 16.12 6.96 -30.61
N LEU A 411 17.33 7.30 -31.03
CA LEU A 411 17.63 7.60 -32.44
C LEU A 411 17.75 6.33 -33.28
N LYS A 412 18.43 5.29 -32.79
CA LYS A 412 18.56 3.97 -33.45
C LYS A 412 17.17 3.36 -33.70
N ALA A 413 16.31 3.33 -32.68
CA ALA A 413 14.94 2.80 -32.78
C ALA A 413 13.93 3.77 -33.42
N ALA A 414 14.36 4.98 -33.83
CA ALA A 414 13.51 6.01 -34.45
C ALA A 414 12.22 6.34 -33.66
N ARG A 415 12.31 6.35 -32.32
CA ARG A 415 11.17 6.57 -31.42
C ARG A 415 10.72 8.03 -31.45
N SER A 416 9.92 8.41 -32.45
CA SER A 416 9.52 9.80 -32.73
C SER A 416 8.84 10.53 -31.55
N LYS A 417 8.10 9.79 -30.72
CA LYS A 417 7.47 10.30 -29.48
C LYS A 417 8.51 10.68 -28.41
N ALA A 418 9.67 10.02 -28.38
CA ALA A 418 10.73 10.23 -27.40
C ALA A 418 11.78 11.27 -27.83
N TYR A 419 11.72 11.79 -29.06
CA TYR A 419 12.67 12.79 -29.57
C TYR A 419 12.72 14.08 -28.72
N GLY A 420 11.63 14.45 -28.04
CA GLY A 420 11.65 15.57 -27.08
C GLY A 420 12.59 15.32 -25.89
N HIS A 421 12.66 14.08 -25.40
CA HIS A 421 13.64 13.69 -24.38
C HIS A 421 15.05 13.64 -24.96
N GLY A 422 15.22 13.08 -26.16
CA GLY A 422 16.52 13.05 -26.84
C GLY A 422 17.14 14.45 -27.02
N ALA A 423 16.34 15.45 -27.42
CA ALA A 423 16.81 16.82 -27.57
C ALA A 423 17.27 17.43 -26.22
N LYS A 424 16.55 17.14 -25.13
CA LYS A 424 16.95 17.54 -23.77
C LYS A 424 18.26 16.87 -23.36
N TYR A 425 18.43 15.58 -23.64
CA TYR A 425 19.68 14.86 -23.34
C TYR A 425 20.86 15.46 -24.12
N LEU A 426 20.66 15.80 -25.39
CA LEU A 426 21.71 16.44 -26.19
C LEU A 426 22.11 17.82 -25.65
N ALA A 427 21.14 18.62 -25.19
CA ALA A 427 21.42 19.90 -24.54
C ALA A 427 22.23 19.72 -23.25
N LYS A 428 21.86 18.75 -22.40
CA LYS A 428 22.64 18.40 -21.21
C LYS A 428 24.05 17.95 -21.56
N LEU A 429 24.21 17.08 -22.56
CA LEU A 429 25.52 16.62 -23.03
C LEU A 429 26.43 17.78 -23.45
N ALA A 430 25.89 18.81 -24.10
CA ALA A 430 26.66 20.00 -24.48
C ALA A 430 27.12 20.81 -23.25
N LEU A 431 26.30 20.91 -22.20
CA LEU A 431 26.67 21.58 -20.95
C LEU A 431 27.74 20.82 -20.17
N LEU A 432 27.67 19.49 -20.18
CA LEU A 432 28.60 18.61 -19.44
C LEU A 432 29.94 18.44 -20.16
N ALA A 433 29.99 18.60 -21.49
CA ALA A 433 31.13 18.25 -22.35
C ALA A 433 32.49 18.71 -21.80
N LYS A 434 32.64 19.99 -21.47
CA LYS A 434 33.93 20.55 -21.01
C LYS A 434 34.44 19.89 -19.73
N ALA A 435 33.54 19.52 -18.83
CA ALA A 435 33.88 18.86 -17.57
C ALA A 435 34.00 17.35 -17.70
N ALA A 436 33.22 16.73 -18.60
CA ALA A 436 33.17 15.29 -18.81
C ALA A 436 34.32 14.76 -19.68
N ASP A 437 34.62 15.43 -20.80
CA ASP A 437 35.52 14.92 -21.85
C ASP A 437 36.91 14.47 -21.32
N PRO A 438 37.58 15.22 -20.41
CA PRO A 438 38.88 14.79 -19.86
C PRO A 438 38.85 13.51 -19.03
N PHE A 439 37.68 13.10 -18.54
CA PHE A 439 37.49 11.93 -17.67
C PHE A 439 36.72 10.80 -18.35
N LEU A 440 36.46 10.91 -19.65
CA LEU A 440 35.84 9.82 -20.41
C LEU A 440 36.82 8.63 -20.54
N PRO A 441 36.32 7.38 -20.50
CA PRO A 441 37.15 6.20 -20.71
C PRO A 441 37.79 6.17 -22.11
N GLU A 442 38.93 5.49 -22.23
CA GLU A 442 39.57 5.27 -23.53
C GLU A 442 38.62 4.58 -24.52
N GLY A 443 38.59 5.06 -25.76
CA GLY A 443 37.67 4.58 -26.80
C GLY A 443 36.30 5.27 -26.84
N VAL A 444 35.95 6.07 -25.82
CA VAL A 444 34.74 6.91 -25.84
C VAL A 444 35.05 8.24 -26.53
N MET A 445 34.24 8.60 -27.54
CA MET A 445 34.44 9.84 -28.29
C MET A 445 34.23 11.09 -27.42
N GLU A 446 35.06 12.11 -27.58
CA GLU A 446 34.78 13.45 -27.06
C GLU A 446 33.49 14.03 -27.65
N HIS A 447 32.87 15.00 -26.98
CA HIS A 447 31.57 15.54 -27.37
C HIS A 447 31.53 16.05 -28.82
N GLY A 448 32.57 16.73 -29.29
CA GLY A 448 32.63 17.25 -30.67
C GLY A 448 32.57 16.13 -31.72
N SER A 449 33.34 15.06 -31.52
CA SER A 449 33.36 13.89 -32.39
C SER A 449 32.06 13.10 -32.32
N TYR A 450 31.50 12.93 -31.12
CA TYR A 450 30.19 12.31 -30.92
C TYR A 450 29.09 13.07 -31.67
N MET A 451 29.08 14.41 -31.60
CA MET A 451 28.13 15.26 -32.32
C MET A 451 28.25 15.14 -33.84
N ALA A 452 29.47 15.05 -34.38
CA ALA A 452 29.71 14.86 -35.80
C ALA A 452 29.16 13.51 -36.29
N GLU A 453 29.44 12.44 -35.53
CA GLU A 453 28.95 11.09 -35.85
C GLU A 453 27.42 10.99 -35.73
N LEU A 454 26.82 11.64 -34.72
CA LEU A 454 25.37 11.71 -34.55
C LEU A 454 24.69 12.38 -35.75
N ARG A 455 25.26 13.51 -36.24
CA ARG A 455 24.75 14.20 -37.43
C ARG A 455 24.91 13.36 -38.69
N LYS A 456 26.02 12.65 -38.84
CA LYS A 456 26.28 11.77 -39.98
C LYS A 456 25.27 10.62 -40.04
N ASN A 457 25.05 9.92 -38.93
CA ASN A 457 24.22 8.71 -38.87
C ASN A 457 22.72 9.01 -38.75
N HIS A 458 22.34 10.16 -38.20
CA HIS A 458 20.95 10.50 -37.89
C HIS A 458 20.48 11.85 -38.46
N GLY A 459 21.25 12.50 -39.34
CA GLY A 459 20.96 13.82 -39.91
C GLY A 459 19.61 13.93 -40.64
N ARG A 460 19.08 12.82 -41.17
CA ARG A 460 17.77 12.79 -41.88
C ARG A 460 16.56 12.81 -40.95
N LYS A 461 16.74 12.67 -39.63
CA LYS A 461 15.64 12.67 -38.64
C LYS A 461 15.20 14.12 -38.34
N SER A 462 14.61 14.79 -39.31
CA SER A 462 14.20 16.21 -39.23
C SER A 462 13.33 16.52 -38.01
N GLY A 463 12.43 15.61 -37.60
CA GLY A 463 11.61 15.77 -36.39
C GLY A 463 12.37 15.72 -35.06
N PHE A 464 13.60 15.19 -35.04
CA PHE A 464 14.49 15.29 -33.88
C PHE A 464 15.29 16.60 -33.96
N TRP A 465 15.94 16.87 -35.09
CA TRP A 465 16.76 18.07 -35.27
C TRP A 465 15.96 19.38 -35.18
N GLY A 466 14.70 19.39 -35.62
CA GLY A 466 13.81 20.54 -35.46
C GLY A 466 13.39 20.84 -34.01
N ARG A 467 13.69 19.94 -33.05
CA ARG A 467 13.49 20.17 -31.61
C ARG A 467 14.76 20.66 -30.91
N ILE A 468 15.88 20.70 -31.61
CA ILE A 468 17.16 21.21 -31.12
C ILE A 468 17.22 22.68 -31.55
N GLY A 469 17.13 23.59 -30.59
CA GLY A 469 17.20 25.04 -30.76
C GLY A 469 18.57 25.55 -30.35
#